data_AF-A0A926BPW6-F1
#
_entry.id   AF-A0A926BPW6-F1
#
_cell.length_a   1.000
_cell.length_b   1.000
_cell.length_c   1.000
_cell.angle_alpha   90.00
_cell.angle_beta   90.00
_cell.angle_gamma   90.00
#
_symmetry.space_group_name_H-M   'P 1'
#
loop_
_entity.id
_entity.type
_entity.pdbx_description
1 polymer ?
#
loop_
_entity_poly.entity_id
_entity_poly.type
_entity_poly.pdbx_seq_one_letter_code
_entity_poly.pdbx_strand_id
1 'polypeptide(L)'
;MRCYKKPFSWELVADEIRWDYGALPFDRQNPPASLYFVHVCGFRFVFVSLAQIGEYRAFYDQPLKPSFRWGDAKMRYYNDNGEAQTPFARLPLYLWQKAKRVKVVRGLERAIRDFAKD
;
A
#
# COMPACT_ATOMS: atom_id res chain seq x y z
N MET A 1 -12.83 7.30 -6.77
CA MET A 1 -12.11 6.22 -6.07
C MET A 1 -12.79 4.92 -6.44
N ARG A 2 -12.02 3.88 -6.74
CA ARG A 2 -12.53 2.51 -6.96
C ARG A 2 -11.74 1.56 -6.07
N CYS A 3 -12.39 0.59 -5.47
CA CYS A 3 -11.72 -0.50 -4.77
C CYS A 3 -12.38 -1.83 -5.16
N TYR A 4 -11.57 -2.87 -5.26
CA TYR A 4 -12.03 -4.22 -5.61
C TYR A 4 -11.03 -5.26 -5.09
N LYS A 5 -11.52 -6.48 -4.89
CA LYS A 5 -10.73 -7.63 -4.46
C LYS A 5 -10.61 -8.62 -5.62
N LYS A 6 -9.45 -9.22 -5.79
CA LYS A 6 -9.26 -10.36 -6.72
C LYS A 6 -8.59 -11.52 -5.99
N PRO A 7 -8.91 -12.78 -6.35
CA PRO A 7 -8.13 -13.91 -5.88
C PRO A 7 -6.68 -13.73 -6.34
N PHE A 8 -5.75 -14.17 -5.50
CA PHE A 8 -4.34 -14.12 -5.85
C PHE A 8 -4.05 -15.06 -7.01
N SER A 9 -3.29 -14.57 -7.99
CA SER A 9 -2.63 -15.40 -8.99
C SER A 9 -1.29 -14.78 -9.38
N TRP A 10 -0.32 -15.60 -9.73
CA TRP A 10 0.99 -15.12 -10.19
C TRP A 10 0.90 -14.31 -11.49
N GLU A 11 -0.10 -14.60 -12.33
CA GLU A 11 -0.41 -13.82 -13.54
C GLU A 11 -0.88 -12.41 -13.20
N LEU A 12 -1.80 -12.28 -12.22
CA LEU A 12 -2.27 -10.98 -11.73
C LEU A 12 -1.12 -10.14 -11.18
N VAL A 13 -0.19 -10.81 -10.47
CA VAL A 13 1.03 -10.19 -9.95
C VAL A 13 1.92 -9.71 -11.09
N ALA A 14 2.08 -10.47 -12.18
CA ALA A 14 2.90 -10.09 -13.34
C ALA A 14 2.28 -8.95 -14.16
N ASP A 15 0.97 -9.00 -14.39
CA ASP A 15 0.26 -8.08 -15.30
C ASP A 15 -0.18 -6.77 -14.63
N GLU A 16 -0.75 -6.86 -13.43
CA GLU A 16 -1.31 -5.69 -12.75
C GLU A 16 -0.34 -5.08 -11.74
N ILE A 17 0.63 -5.85 -11.26
CA ILE A 17 1.59 -5.39 -10.28
C ILE A 17 2.96 -5.36 -10.93
N ARG A 18 3.17 -4.37 -11.80
CA ARG A 18 4.53 -3.99 -12.17
C ARG A 18 5.25 -3.59 -10.89
N TRP A 19 6.01 -4.51 -10.30
CA TRP A 19 6.80 -4.26 -9.11
C TRP A 19 7.99 -3.39 -9.48
N ASP A 20 7.74 -2.11 -9.74
CA ASP A 20 8.75 -1.06 -9.63
C ASP A 20 9.25 -0.91 -8.17
N TYR A 21 8.92 -1.88 -7.30
CA TYR A 21 9.15 -1.90 -5.86
C TYR A 21 10.06 -3.03 -5.34
N GLY A 22 10.57 -3.92 -6.21
CA GLY A 22 11.68 -4.85 -5.90
C GLY A 22 11.53 -5.79 -4.70
N ALA A 23 10.35 -5.86 -4.08
CA ALA A 23 10.02 -6.75 -2.96
C ALA A 23 8.51 -7.01 -2.96
N LEU A 24 8.11 -8.27 -2.80
CA LEU A 24 6.71 -8.62 -2.57
C LEU A 24 6.33 -8.21 -1.13
N PRO A 25 5.15 -7.61 -0.89
CA PRO A 25 4.68 -7.28 0.45
C PRO A 25 4.16 -8.50 1.22
N PHE A 26 4.54 -9.70 0.77
CA PHE A 26 4.12 -11.00 1.28
C PHE A 26 5.19 -12.05 0.93
N ASP A 27 5.19 -13.14 1.68
CA ASP A 27 6.08 -14.28 1.45
C ASP A 27 5.69 -15.01 0.15
N ARG A 28 6.66 -15.26 -0.73
CA ARG A 28 6.47 -16.03 -1.97
C ARG A 28 6.04 -17.47 -1.68
N GLN A 29 6.48 -18.04 -0.57
CA GLN A 29 6.20 -19.42 -0.16
C GLN A 29 4.81 -19.55 0.46
N ASN A 30 4.26 -18.45 0.99
CA ASN A 30 2.93 -18.39 1.57
C ASN A 30 2.12 -17.22 0.98
N PRO A 31 1.64 -17.34 -0.27
CA PRO A 31 0.93 -16.26 -0.93
C PRO A 31 -0.43 -15.99 -0.27
N PRO A 32 -0.90 -14.73 -0.29
CA PRO A 32 -2.21 -14.40 0.25
C PRO A 32 -3.32 -15.05 -0.58
N ALA A 33 -4.48 -15.31 0.01
CA ALA A 33 -5.64 -15.82 -0.73
C ALA A 33 -6.21 -14.80 -1.73
N SER A 34 -6.06 -13.51 -1.45
CA SER A 34 -6.61 -12.44 -2.27
C SER A 34 -5.80 -11.16 -2.16
N LEU A 35 -5.91 -10.33 -3.19
CA LEU A 35 -5.32 -9.01 -3.27
C LEU A 35 -6.41 -7.94 -3.28
N TYR A 36 -6.16 -6.86 -2.56
CA TYR A 36 -7.05 -5.72 -2.40
C TYR A 36 -6.48 -4.55 -3.19
N PHE A 37 -7.25 -4.05 -4.15
CA PHE A 37 -6.87 -2.95 -5.01
C PHE A 37 -7.61 -1.69 -4.58
N VAL A 38 -6.88 -0.59 -4.38
CA VAL A 38 -7.47 0.72 -4.03
C VAL A 38 -6.93 1.79 -4.97
N HIS A 39 -7.79 2.33 -5.82
CA HIS A 39 -7.44 3.40 -6.75
C HIS A 39 -7.90 4.77 -6.21
N VAL A 40 -6.93 5.62 -5.90
CA VAL A 40 -7.14 6.99 -5.41
C VAL A 40 -6.07 7.94 -5.94
N CYS A 41 -6.47 9.17 -6.29
CA CYS A 41 -5.57 10.20 -6.84
C CYS A 41 -4.75 9.76 -8.07
N GLY A 42 -5.29 8.88 -8.92
CA GLY A 42 -4.57 8.36 -10.10
C GLY A 42 -3.51 7.31 -9.76
N PHE A 43 -3.41 6.89 -8.50
CA PHE A 43 -2.51 5.83 -8.05
C PHE A 43 -3.31 4.60 -7.61
N ARG A 44 -2.85 3.42 -8.02
CA ARG A 44 -3.40 2.14 -7.59
C ARG A 44 -2.52 1.55 -6.50
N PHE A 45 -3.04 1.50 -5.28
CA PHE A 45 -2.45 0.72 -4.20
C PHE A 45 -2.88 -0.74 -4.32
N VAL A 46 -1.97 -1.64 -3.97
CA VAL A 46 -2.23 -3.07 -3.88
C VAL A 46 -1.85 -3.55 -2.51
N PHE A 47 -2.75 -4.28 -1.87
CA PHE A 47 -2.58 -4.78 -0.52
C PHE A 47 -2.92 -6.26 -0.44
N VAL A 48 -2.31 -6.95 0.52
CA VAL A 48 -2.54 -8.38 0.80
C VAL A 48 -3.48 -8.61 1.97
N SER A 49 -3.75 -7.58 2.76
CA SER A 49 -4.64 -7.66 3.92
C SER A 49 -5.26 -6.31 4.24
N LEU A 50 -6.40 -6.32 4.94
CA LEU A 50 -7.02 -5.11 5.48
C LEU A 50 -6.14 -4.40 6.51
N ALA A 51 -5.34 -5.15 7.27
CA ALA A 51 -4.38 -4.60 8.22
C ALA A 51 -3.38 -3.67 7.50
N GLN A 52 -2.86 -4.12 6.35
CA GLN A 52 -1.93 -3.33 5.54
C GLN A 52 -2.58 -2.02 5.02
N ILE A 53 -3.86 -2.06 4.63
CA ILE A 53 -4.62 -0.85 4.27
C ILE A 53 -4.67 0.12 5.46
N GLY A 54 -4.91 -0.40 6.66
CA GLY A 54 -4.93 0.37 7.91
C GLY A 54 -3.59 1.02 8.24
N GLU A 55 -2.49 0.32 8.00
CA GLU A 55 -1.13 0.86 8.21
C GLU A 55 -0.82 2.01 7.24
N TYR A 56 -1.20 1.88 5.97
CA TYR A 56 -1.08 2.98 5.01
C TYR A 56 -1.98 4.15 5.36
N ARG A 57 -3.22 3.88 5.83
CA ARG A 57 -4.12 4.93 6.31
C ARG A 57 -3.44 5.71 7.45
N ALA A 58 -2.90 5.01 8.44
CA ALA A 58 -2.22 5.63 9.58
C ALA A 58 -0.99 6.44 9.14
N PHE A 59 -0.20 5.93 8.20
CA PHE A 59 0.94 6.67 7.64
C PHE A 59 0.51 7.99 6.98
N TYR A 60 -0.56 7.97 6.19
CA TYR A 60 -1.05 9.17 5.49
C TYR A 60 -1.79 10.15 6.40
N ASP A 61 -2.36 9.68 7.51
CA ASP A 61 -3.05 10.50 8.52
C ASP A 61 -2.07 11.26 9.44
N GLN A 62 -0.83 10.77 9.58
CA GLN A 62 0.19 11.47 10.35
C GLN A 62 0.53 12.85 9.75
N PRO A 63 0.80 13.86 10.60
CA PRO A 63 1.30 15.15 10.15
C PRO A 63 2.61 14.99 9.38
N LEU A 64 2.73 15.69 8.24
CA LEU A 64 4.02 15.84 7.55
C LEU A 64 4.97 16.62 8.44
N LYS A 65 5.89 15.93 9.11
CA LYS A 65 6.96 16.58 9.86
C LYS A 65 8.08 17.00 8.88
N PRO A 66 8.64 18.21 9.01
CA PRO A 66 9.80 18.64 8.21
C PRO A 66 11.00 17.69 8.30
N SER A 67 11.12 16.97 9.42
CA SER A 67 12.17 16.00 9.70
C SER A 67 11.75 14.54 9.53
N PHE A 68 10.65 14.26 8.82
CA PHE A 68 10.18 12.89 8.64
C PHE A 68 11.27 12.04 7.97
N ARG A 69 11.95 11.19 8.74
CA ARG A 69 12.91 10.22 8.22
C ARG A 69 12.14 8.95 7.92
N TRP A 70 12.32 8.39 6.73
CA TRP A 70 11.64 7.16 6.32
C TRP A 70 11.78 6.00 7.31
N GLY A 71 12.82 5.99 8.15
CA GLY A 71 13.04 5.01 9.23
C GLY A 71 12.07 5.07 10.41
N ASP A 72 11.27 6.14 10.54
CA ASP A 72 10.26 6.27 11.61
C ASP A 72 8.98 5.48 11.29
N ALA A 73 8.83 5.01 10.05
CA ALA A 73 7.74 4.12 9.70
C ALA A 73 7.96 2.74 10.32
N LYS A 74 6.96 2.26 11.08
CA LYS A 74 6.98 0.93 11.70
C LYS A 74 7.05 -0.22 10.68
N MET A 75 6.62 0.04 9.44
CA MET A 75 6.57 -0.96 8.38
C MET A 75 7.91 -1.01 7.62
N ARG A 76 8.56 -2.19 7.66
CA ARG A 76 9.77 -2.51 6.90
C ARG A 76 9.47 -3.70 6.01
N TYR A 77 9.70 -3.54 4.71
CA TYR A 77 9.81 -4.66 3.78
C TYR A 77 11.28 -4.98 3.57
N TYR A 78 11.60 -6.27 3.50
CA TYR A 78 12.94 -6.70 3.16
C TYR A 78 12.95 -7.00 1.66
N ASN A 79 13.91 -6.41 0.95
CA ASN A 79 14.18 -6.83 -0.43
C ASN A 79 14.89 -8.20 -0.43
N ASP A 80 15.10 -8.77 -1.62
CA ASP A 80 15.77 -10.06 -1.80
C ASP A 80 17.21 -10.09 -1.22
N ASN A 81 17.79 -8.92 -0.93
CA ASN A 81 19.11 -8.76 -0.32
C ASN A 81 19.06 -8.59 1.21
N GLY A 82 17.88 -8.70 1.84
CA GLY A 82 17.70 -8.52 3.29
C GLY A 82 17.78 -7.07 3.76
N GLU A 83 17.73 -6.09 2.85
CA GLU A 83 17.75 -4.67 3.21
C GLU A 83 16.33 -4.20 3.56
N ALA A 84 16.18 -3.63 4.75
CA ALA A 84 14.93 -3.03 5.19
C ALA A 84 14.65 -1.75 4.40
N GLN A 85 13.71 -1.82 3.46
CA GLN A 85 13.15 -0.66 2.77
C GLN A 85 11.77 -0.37 3.34
N THR A 86 11.47 0.91 3.56
CA THR A 86 10.08 1.28 3.87
C THR A 86 9.31 1.41 2.56
N PRO A 87 8.14 0.76 2.44
CA PRO A 87 7.33 0.87 1.22
C PRO A 87 6.98 2.32 0.89
N PHE A 88 6.90 3.15 1.92
CA PHE A 88 6.55 4.55 1.79
C PHE A 88 7.59 5.36 1.02
N ALA A 89 8.86 4.96 1.05
CA ALA A 89 9.93 5.65 0.34
C ALA A 89 9.76 5.62 -1.19
N ARG A 90 9.06 4.60 -1.71
CA ARG A 90 8.85 4.40 -3.16
C ARG A 90 7.50 4.95 -3.65
N LEU A 91 6.71 5.54 -2.76
CA LEU A 91 5.44 6.16 -3.15
C LEU A 91 5.68 7.40 -3.99
N PRO A 92 4.88 7.63 -5.06
CA PRO A 92 5.02 8.82 -5.87
C PRO A 92 4.96 10.11 -5.05
N LEU A 93 5.93 11.01 -5.25
CA LEU A 93 6.08 12.25 -4.48
C LEU A 93 4.81 13.13 -4.52
N TYR A 94 4.02 13.09 -5.59
CA TYR A 94 2.79 13.88 -5.66
C TYR A 94 1.73 13.44 -4.62
N LEU A 95 1.75 12.19 -4.15
CA LEU A 95 0.85 11.72 -3.10
C LEU A 95 1.20 12.30 -1.72
N TRP A 96 2.39 12.90 -1.58
CA TRP A 96 2.85 13.53 -0.35
C TRP A 96 2.25 14.92 -0.15
N GLN A 97 1.68 15.53 -1.20
CA GLN A 97 1.00 16.81 -1.08
C GLN A 97 -0.17 16.71 -0.10
N LYS A 98 -0.30 17.68 0.82
CA LYS A 98 -1.33 17.69 1.87
C LYS A 98 -2.73 17.38 1.35
N ALA A 99 -3.13 18.00 0.23
CA ALA A 99 -4.44 17.78 -0.39
C ALA A 99 -4.63 16.34 -0.92
N LYS A 100 -3.57 15.69 -1.40
CA LYS A 100 -3.61 14.29 -1.87
C LYS A 100 -3.61 13.32 -0.70
N ARG A 101 -2.83 13.57 0.35
CA ARG A 101 -2.84 12.77 1.58
C ARG A 101 -4.24 12.64 2.17
N VAL A 102 -4.98 13.74 2.32
CA VAL A 102 -6.37 13.73 2.81
C VAL A 102 -7.28 12.87 1.92
N LYS A 103 -7.12 12.96 0.60
CA LYS A 103 -7.88 12.14 -0.35
C LYS A 103 -7.51 10.66 -0.24
N VAL A 104 -6.23 10.34 -0.04
CA VAL A 104 -5.75 8.98 0.17
C VAL A 104 -6.33 8.41 1.47
N VAL A 105 -6.26 9.13 2.59
CA VAL A 105 -6.85 8.69 3.88
C VAL A 105 -8.33 8.34 3.71
N ARG A 106 -9.12 9.25 3.13
CA ARG A 106 -10.56 9.01 2.87
C ARG A 106 -10.80 7.82 1.94
N GLY A 107 -9.93 7.63 0.95
CA GLY A 107 -9.99 6.49 0.04
C GLY A 107 -9.73 5.17 0.74
N LEU A 108 -8.69 5.12 1.57
CA LEU A 108 -8.33 3.92 2.35
C LEU A 108 -9.39 3.61 3.41
N GLU A 109 -9.95 4.61 4.08
CA GLU A 109 -11.08 4.43 5.02
C GLU A 109 -12.32 3.87 4.36
N ARG A 110 -12.63 4.33 3.16
CA ARG A 110 -13.73 3.76 2.38
C ARG A 110 -13.42 2.32 1.97
N ALA A 111 -12.21 2.04 1.50
CA ALA A 111 -11.82 0.68 1.11
C ALA A 111 -11.93 -0.31 2.28
N ILE A 112 -11.47 0.08 3.48
CA ILE A 112 -11.61 -0.76 4.69
C ILE A 112 -13.08 -1.08 4.96
N ARG A 113 -13.98 -0.08 4.88
CA ARG A 113 -15.41 -0.29 5.11
C ARG A 113 -16.06 -1.16 4.03
N ASP A 114 -15.66 -0.99 2.78
CA ASP A 114 -16.24 -1.71 1.65
C ASP A 114 -15.80 -3.19 1.72
N PHE A 115 -14.53 -3.46 2.01
CA PHE A 115 -14.00 -4.83 2.13
C PHE A 115 -14.32 -5.54 3.45
N ALA A 116 -14.69 -4.83 4.50
CA ALA A 116 -15.12 -5.45 5.76
C ALA A 116 -16.56 -5.98 5.70
N LYS A 117 -17.32 -5.62 4.68
CA LYS A 117 -18.71 -6.07 4.45
C LYS A 117 -18.80 -7.25 3.47
N ASP A 118 -17.69 -7.59 2.84
CA ASP A 118 -17.53 -8.59 1.79
C ASP A 118 -16.95 -9.88 2.38
#